data_AF-A0A955AV71-F1
#
_entry.id   AF-A0A955AV71-F1
#
_cell.length_a   1.000
_cell.length_b   1.000
_cell.length_c   1.000
_cell.angle_alpha   90.00
_cell.angle_beta   90.00
_cell.angle_gamma   90.00
#
_symmetry.space_group_name_H-M   'P 1'
#
loop_
_entity.id
_entity.type
_entity.pdbx_description
1 polymer ?
#
loop_
_entity_poly.entity_id
_entity_poly.type
_entity_poly.pdbx_seq_one_letter_code
_entity_poly.pdbx_strand_id
1 'polypeptide(L)'
;SPDGKQTWWPLEDRQSTLFHGRGPAGTVETTAMAALALMKSGDHAGTVRGTLRWLVANKDEHGTWGSTQATVLALKALINASEGVLADAQPREIEILGNGNPIRTFTIPVDQFDVVRQEELTSLLDGETRLTIRELTETGTAYQFLVRYHLEPEATALT
;
A
#
# COMPACT_ATOMS: atom_id res chain seq x y z
N SER A 1 -0.88 -14.63 -1.84
CA SER A 1 0.56 -14.47 -1.62
C SER A 1 1.09 -15.69 -0.86
N PRO A 2 2.41 -15.94 -0.85
CA PRO A 2 2.99 -17.08 -0.11
C PRO A 2 2.65 -17.10 1.39
N ASP A 3 2.44 -15.93 2.00
CA ASP A 3 2.04 -15.76 3.41
C ASP A 3 0.52 -15.78 3.64
N GLY A 4 -0.28 -15.98 2.58
CA GLY A 4 -1.75 -15.99 2.65
C GLY A 4 -2.40 -14.62 2.94
N LYS A 5 -1.63 -13.54 3.09
CA LYS A 5 -2.16 -12.22 3.49
C LYS A 5 -2.74 -11.39 2.34
N GLN A 6 -2.41 -11.73 1.10
CA GLN A 6 -2.81 -10.98 -0.09
C GLN A 6 -3.49 -11.90 -1.12
N THR A 7 -4.54 -11.40 -1.78
CA THR A 7 -5.31 -12.12 -2.80
C THR A 7 -5.53 -11.23 -4.02
N TRP A 8 -5.21 -11.73 -5.22
CA TRP A 8 -5.41 -10.99 -6.47
C TRP A 8 -5.76 -11.94 -7.61
N TRP A 9 -6.31 -11.37 -8.68
CA TRP A 9 -6.66 -12.08 -9.90
C TRP A 9 -5.76 -11.58 -11.04
N PRO A 10 -4.67 -12.31 -11.35
CA PRO A 10 -3.77 -11.92 -12.43
C PRO A 10 -4.49 -11.97 -13.78
N LEU A 11 -4.25 -10.96 -14.61
CA LEU A 11 -4.64 -10.99 -16.01
C LEU A 11 -3.52 -11.64 -16.83
N GLU A 12 -3.85 -12.62 -17.68
CA GLU A 12 -2.85 -13.28 -18.52
C GLU A 12 -2.24 -12.32 -19.55
N ASP A 13 -0.97 -12.55 -19.94
CA ASP A 13 -0.15 -11.62 -20.74
C ASP A 13 -0.75 -11.23 -22.11
N ARG A 14 -1.71 -12.01 -22.63
CA ARG A 14 -2.37 -11.76 -23.92
C ARG A 14 -3.81 -11.28 -23.80
N GLN A 15 -4.33 -11.15 -22.58
CA GLN A 15 -5.68 -10.67 -22.33
C GLN A 15 -5.70 -9.15 -22.15
N SER A 16 -6.90 -8.58 -22.25
CA SER A 16 -7.16 -7.19 -21.89
C SER A 16 -8.52 -7.10 -21.23
N THR A 17 -8.67 -6.14 -20.31
CA THR A 17 -9.96 -5.82 -19.71
C THR A 17 -10.87 -5.11 -20.72
N LEU A 18 -12.13 -4.88 -20.33
CA LEU A 18 -13.09 -4.07 -21.10
C LEU A 18 -12.59 -2.64 -21.38
N PHE A 19 -11.66 -2.14 -20.57
CA PHE A 19 -11.06 -0.82 -20.71
C PHE A 19 -9.66 -0.86 -21.36
N HIS A 20 -9.33 -1.97 -22.01
CA HIS A 20 -8.03 -2.21 -22.63
C HIS A 20 -6.83 -2.19 -21.67
N GLY A 21 -7.07 -2.34 -20.36
CA GLY A 21 -6.02 -2.57 -19.37
C GLY A 21 -5.30 -3.89 -19.65
N ARG A 22 -3.97 -3.85 -19.70
CA ARG A 22 -3.09 -5.01 -19.91
C ARG A 22 -2.06 -5.10 -18.78
N GLY A 23 -1.43 -6.27 -18.64
CA GLY A 23 -0.36 -6.48 -17.68
C GLY A 23 -0.74 -6.06 -16.26
N PRO A 24 0.10 -5.29 -15.54
CA PRO A 24 -0.17 -4.86 -14.17
C PRO A 24 -1.49 -4.09 -14.01
N ALA A 25 -1.78 -3.14 -14.90
CA ALA A 25 -3.00 -2.34 -14.81
C ALA A 25 -4.26 -3.21 -15.02
N GLY A 26 -4.22 -4.15 -15.97
CA GLY A 26 -5.32 -5.10 -16.18
C GLY A 26 -5.56 -6.04 -14.99
N THR A 27 -4.47 -6.43 -14.31
CA THR A 27 -4.54 -7.21 -13.06
C THR A 27 -5.20 -6.41 -11.94
N VAL A 28 -4.87 -5.11 -11.80
CA VAL A 28 -5.52 -4.23 -10.82
C VAL A 28 -7.00 -4.08 -11.11
N GLU A 29 -7.38 -3.80 -12.36
CA GLU A 29 -8.78 -3.64 -12.77
C GLU A 29 -9.62 -4.89 -12.44
N THR A 30 -9.10 -6.07 -12.81
CA THR A 30 -9.76 -7.36 -12.56
C THR A 30 -9.90 -7.62 -11.06
N THR A 31 -8.82 -7.35 -10.31
CA THR A 31 -8.77 -7.56 -8.86
C THR A 31 -9.72 -6.62 -8.11
N ALA A 32 -9.77 -5.34 -8.50
CA ALA A 32 -10.67 -4.35 -7.91
C ALA A 32 -12.15 -4.65 -8.20
N MET A 33 -12.47 -5.11 -9.42
CA MET A 33 -13.83 -5.56 -9.74
C MET A 33 -14.23 -6.80 -8.91
N ALA A 34 -13.33 -7.76 -8.73
CA ALA A 34 -13.59 -8.92 -7.89
C ALA A 34 -13.87 -8.51 -6.43
N ALA A 35 -13.07 -7.60 -5.87
CA ALA A 35 -13.33 -7.04 -4.53
C ALA A 35 -14.72 -6.39 -4.43
N LEU A 36 -15.09 -5.53 -5.38
CA LEU A 36 -16.40 -4.88 -5.39
C LEU A 36 -17.55 -5.90 -5.48
N ALA A 37 -17.40 -6.95 -6.29
CA ALA A 37 -18.39 -8.01 -6.40
C ALA A 37 -18.53 -8.82 -5.10
N LEU A 38 -17.41 -9.18 -4.46
CA LEU A 38 -17.39 -9.90 -3.19
C LEU A 38 -17.99 -9.06 -2.05
N MET A 39 -17.67 -7.76 -1.98
CA MET A 39 -18.29 -6.86 -1.01
C MET A 39 -19.80 -6.74 -1.23
N LYS A 40 -20.24 -6.68 -2.49
CA LYS A 40 -21.67 -6.63 -2.83
C LYS A 40 -22.42 -7.92 -2.46
N SER A 41 -21.76 -9.08 -2.50
CA SER A 41 -22.39 -10.34 -2.08
C SER A 41 -22.53 -10.46 -0.56
N GLY A 42 -21.78 -9.66 0.22
CA GLY A 42 -21.80 -9.69 1.69
C GLY A 42 -21.04 -10.87 2.30
N ASP A 43 -20.39 -11.68 1.48
CA ASP A 43 -19.66 -12.88 1.89
C ASP A 43 -18.14 -12.71 1.67
N HIS A 44 -17.33 -13.67 2.13
CA HIS A 44 -15.89 -13.73 1.86
C HIS A 44 -15.04 -12.58 2.43
N ALA A 45 -15.35 -12.12 3.65
CA ALA A 45 -14.62 -11.02 4.30
C ALA A 45 -13.09 -11.23 4.34
N GLY A 46 -12.63 -12.48 4.50
CA GLY A 46 -11.20 -12.81 4.43
C GLY A 46 -10.57 -12.52 3.06
N THR A 47 -11.24 -12.92 1.98
CA THR A 47 -10.80 -12.67 0.61
C THR A 47 -10.81 -11.18 0.30
N VAL A 48 -11.88 -10.47 0.67
CA VAL A 48 -11.97 -9.01 0.53
C VAL A 48 -10.79 -8.32 1.22
N ARG A 49 -10.51 -8.67 2.48
CA ARG A 49 -9.35 -8.12 3.22
C ARG A 49 -8.03 -8.39 2.51
N GLY A 50 -7.82 -9.62 2.02
CA GLY A 50 -6.62 -9.99 1.27
C GLY A 50 -6.47 -9.19 -0.02
N THR A 51 -7.57 -8.92 -0.71
CA THR A 51 -7.59 -8.12 -1.93
C THR A 51 -7.31 -6.65 -1.68
N LEU A 52 -7.91 -6.06 -0.65
CA LEU A 52 -7.65 -4.66 -0.29
C LEU A 52 -6.19 -4.46 0.13
N ARG A 53 -5.63 -5.39 0.91
CA ARG A 53 -4.18 -5.38 1.24
C ARG A 53 -3.31 -5.41 0.00
N TRP A 54 -3.66 -6.24 -0.98
CA TRP A 54 -2.93 -6.31 -2.26
C TRP A 54 -3.04 -5.00 -3.05
N LEU A 55 -4.23 -4.39 -3.14
CA LEU A 55 -4.44 -3.11 -3.84
C LEU A 55 -3.60 -1.99 -3.24
N VAL A 56 -3.58 -1.86 -1.90
CA VAL A 56 -2.74 -0.86 -1.21
C VAL A 56 -1.26 -1.09 -1.50
N ALA A 57 -0.80 -2.34 -1.53
CA ALA A 57 0.59 -2.69 -1.79
C ALA A 57 1.01 -2.48 -3.26
N ASN A 58 0.08 -2.45 -4.22
CA ASN A 58 0.35 -2.29 -5.66
C ASN A 58 0.10 -0.86 -6.16
N LYS A 59 -0.01 0.10 -5.24
CA LYS A 59 -0.05 1.53 -5.56
C LYS A 59 1.34 2.01 -5.97
N ASP A 60 1.45 2.82 -7.01
CA ASP A 60 2.71 3.42 -7.44
C ASP A 60 3.12 4.64 -6.58
N GLU A 61 4.30 5.19 -6.87
CA GLU A 61 4.87 6.35 -6.17
C GLU A 61 4.05 7.64 -6.31
N HIS A 62 3.21 7.74 -7.35
CA HIS A 62 2.31 8.86 -7.61
C HIS A 62 0.93 8.65 -6.96
N GLY A 63 0.73 7.52 -6.27
CA GLY A 63 -0.54 7.19 -5.65
C GLY A 63 -1.57 6.60 -6.61
N THR A 64 -1.16 6.12 -7.78
CA THR A 64 -2.05 5.57 -8.82
C THR A 64 -1.80 4.08 -9.07
N TRP A 65 -2.55 3.49 -9.99
CA TRP A 65 -2.46 2.07 -10.37
C TRP A 65 -2.16 1.87 -11.86
N GLY A 66 -1.35 2.75 -12.44
CA GLY A 66 -0.82 2.62 -13.81
C GLY A 66 -1.81 2.89 -14.96
N SER A 67 -3.12 2.92 -14.70
CA SER A 67 -4.12 3.42 -15.65
C SER A 67 -5.23 4.20 -14.93
N THR A 68 -5.94 5.07 -15.67
CA THR A 68 -7.10 5.81 -15.13
C THR A 68 -8.17 4.85 -14.59
N GLN A 69 -8.50 3.79 -15.34
CA GLN A 69 -9.56 2.86 -14.96
C GLN A 69 -9.16 1.95 -13.79
N ALA A 70 -7.91 1.48 -13.78
CA ALA A 70 -7.34 0.77 -12.62
C ALA A 70 -7.42 1.64 -11.36
N THR A 71 -7.04 2.91 -11.47
CA THR A 71 -7.07 3.86 -10.36
C THR A 71 -8.50 4.10 -9.85
N VAL A 72 -9.45 4.36 -10.75
CA VAL A 72 -10.87 4.55 -10.38
C VAL A 72 -11.44 3.31 -9.70
N LEU A 73 -11.18 2.11 -10.21
CA LEU A 73 -11.69 0.87 -9.63
C LEU A 73 -11.05 0.55 -8.27
N ALA A 74 -9.73 0.72 -8.14
CA ALA A 74 -9.02 0.51 -6.89
C ALA A 74 -9.55 1.45 -5.79
N LEU A 75 -9.74 2.74 -6.10
CA LEU A 75 -10.30 3.72 -5.16
C LEU A 75 -11.74 3.37 -4.77
N LYS A 76 -12.59 2.97 -5.73
CA LYS A 76 -13.96 2.51 -5.42
C LYS A 76 -13.95 1.33 -4.45
N ALA A 77 -13.07 0.35 -4.66
CA ALA A 77 -12.97 -0.81 -3.78
C ALA A 77 -12.53 -0.41 -2.36
N LEU A 78 -11.52 0.45 -2.24
CA LEU A 78 -11.00 0.92 -0.95
C LEU A 78 -12.04 1.75 -0.16
N ILE A 79 -12.77 2.64 -0.84
CA ILE A 79 -13.81 3.46 -0.21
C ILE A 79 -14.96 2.59 0.27
N ASN A 80 -15.48 1.68 -0.57
CA ASN A 80 -16.61 0.83 -0.20
C ASN A 80 -16.28 -0.13 0.94
N ALA A 81 -15.03 -0.57 1.05
CA ALA A 81 -14.56 -1.33 2.20
C ALA A 81 -14.49 -0.51 3.49
N SER A 82 -14.16 0.79 3.39
CA SER A 82 -14.00 1.68 4.53
C SER A 82 -15.33 1.99 5.23
N GLU A 83 -16.44 2.00 4.48
CA GLU A 83 -17.79 2.21 5.02
C GLU A 83 -18.18 1.17 6.09
N GLY A 84 -17.59 -0.04 6.07
CA GLY A 84 -17.78 -1.07 7.10
C GLY A 84 -16.69 -1.14 8.19
N VAL A 85 -15.49 -0.62 7.94
CA VAL A 85 -14.32 -0.72 8.84
C VAL A 85 -14.28 0.40 9.89
N LEU A 86 -14.92 1.54 9.63
CA LEU A 86 -14.96 2.68 10.56
C LEU A 86 -15.70 2.41 11.87
N ALA A 87 -16.40 1.29 12.01
CA ALA A 87 -17.18 0.95 13.20
C ALA A 87 -16.32 0.46 14.40
N ASP A 88 -15.07 0.07 14.19
CA ASP A 88 -14.21 -0.58 15.20
C ASP A 88 -12.84 0.10 15.34
N ALA A 89 -12.85 1.44 15.27
CA ALA A 89 -11.62 2.24 15.23
C ALA A 89 -10.89 2.23 16.60
N GLN A 90 -9.65 1.76 16.59
CA GLN A 90 -8.73 1.76 17.73
C GLN A 90 -7.49 2.63 17.43
N PRO A 91 -6.80 3.17 18.45
CA PRO A 91 -5.52 3.84 18.24
C PRO A 91 -4.53 2.90 17.57
N ARG A 92 -3.75 3.41 16.62
CA ARG A 92 -2.75 2.61 15.89
C ARG A 92 -1.36 2.90 16.42
N GLU A 93 -0.59 1.87 16.72
CA GLU A 93 0.79 2.02 17.19
C GLU A 93 1.77 1.60 16.09
N ILE A 94 2.65 2.52 15.72
CA ILE A 94 3.66 2.33 14.67
C ILE A 94 5.05 2.36 15.33
N GLU A 95 5.83 1.30 15.08
CA GLU A 95 7.23 1.17 15.48
C GLU A 95 8.12 1.15 14.23
N ILE A 96 9.17 1.98 14.23
CA ILE A 96 10.21 2.02 13.21
C ILE A 96 11.51 1.55 13.85
N LEU A 97 12.12 0.54 13.23
CA LEU A 97 13.39 -0.03 13.65
C LEU A 97 14.49 0.29 12.65
N GLY A 98 15.65 0.68 13.17
CA GLY A 98 16.91 0.80 12.43
C GLY A 98 17.83 -0.34 12.84
N ASN A 99 18.23 -1.19 11.89
CA ASN A 99 19.09 -2.36 12.13
C ASN A 99 18.55 -3.28 13.24
N GLY A 100 17.22 -3.39 13.35
CA GLY A 100 16.53 -4.22 14.34
C GLY A 100 16.31 -3.58 15.71
N ASN A 101 16.82 -2.38 15.95
CA ASN A 101 16.58 -1.64 17.20
C ASN A 101 15.52 -0.56 17.00
N PRO A 102 14.58 -0.34 17.94
CA PRO A 102 13.60 0.73 17.84
C PRO A 102 14.29 2.11 17.80
N ILE A 103 14.04 2.86 16.72
CA ILE A 103 14.54 4.24 16.54
C ILE A 103 13.41 5.26 16.68
N ARG A 104 12.17 4.85 16.42
CA ARG A 104 10.98 5.70 16.57
C ARG A 104 9.74 4.88 16.87
N THR A 105 8.90 5.39 17.76
CA THR A 105 7.56 4.84 18.03
C THR A 105 6.57 5.99 18.15
N PHE A 106 5.40 5.84 17.55
CA PHE A 106 4.32 6.81 17.69
C PHE A 106 2.95 6.17 17.55
N THR A 107 1.95 6.85 18.13
CA THR A 107 0.54 6.47 18.05
C THR A 107 -0.21 7.40 17.09
N ILE A 108 -1.10 6.83 16.30
CA ILE A 108 -2.12 7.54 15.52
C ILE A 108 -3.44 7.39 16.29
N PRO A 109 -3.93 8.46 16.94
CA PRO A 109 -5.23 8.47 17.60
C PRO A 109 -6.39 8.16 16.64
N VAL A 110 -7.49 7.65 17.18
CA VAL A 110 -8.70 7.34 16.40
C VAL A 110 -9.27 8.57 15.69
N ASP A 111 -9.24 9.72 16.34
CA ASP A 111 -9.73 11.00 15.80
C ASP A 111 -8.77 11.65 14.79
N GLN A 112 -7.63 11.02 14.51
CA GLN A 112 -6.62 11.49 13.56
C GLN A 112 -6.31 10.44 12.49
N PHE A 113 -7.24 9.51 12.25
CA PHE A 113 -7.04 8.42 11.29
C PHE A 113 -6.87 8.90 9.84
N ASP A 114 -7.36 10.11 9.53
CA ASP A 114 -7.34 10.78 8.24
C ASP A 114 -6.24 11.86 8.14
N VAL A 115 -5.53 12.13 9.23
CA VAL A 115 -4.45 13.10 9.27
C VAL A 115 -3.18 12.47 8.69
N VAL A 116 -2.63 13.12 7.65
CA VAL A 116 -1.31 12.75 7.13
C VAL A 116 -0.25 13.13 8.16
N ARG A 117 0.52 12.13 8.59
CA ARG A 117 1.66 12.30 9.48
C ARG A 117 2.96 12.03 8.74
N GLN A 118 3.90 12.96 8.85
CA GLN A 118 5.23 12.84 8.25
C GLN A 118 6.28 12.75 9.35
N GLU A 119 7.16 11.76 9.25
CA GLU A 119 8.30 11.57 10.15
C GLU A 119 9.60 11.73 9.35
N GLU A 120 10.50 12.55 9.86
CA GLU A 120 11.84 12.79 9.33
C GLU A 120 12.80 11.85 10.07
N LEU A 121 13.51 10.98 9.36
CA LEU A 121 14.34 9.95 9.98
C LEU A 121 15.84 10.16 9.78
N THR A 122 16.28 11.10 8.93
CA THR A 122 17.69 11.28 8.52
C THR A 122 18.64 11.38 9.71
N SER A 123 18.29 12.12 10.76
CA SER A 123 19.13 12.25 11.96
C SER A 123 19.27 10.97 12.80
N LEU A 124 18.42 9.98 12.56
CA LEU A 124 18.38 8.69 13.27
C LEU A 124 19.03 7.56 12.47
N LEU A 125 19.48 7.82 11.24
CA LEU A 125 20.09 6.84 10.36
C LEU A 125 21.58 7.13 10.25
N ASP A 126 22.36 6.05 10.24
CA ASP A 126 23.80 6.12 10.00
C ASP A 126 24.20 5.09 8.95
N GLY A 127 24.98 5.53 7.96
CA GLY A 127 25.45 4.71 6.84
C GLY A 127 24.36 3.82 6.22
N GLU A 128 24.73 2.57 5.98
CA GLU A 128 23.79 1.54 5.53
C GLU A 128 22.89 1.10 6.70
N THR A 129 21.62 1.50 6.66
CA THR A 129 20.63 1.15 7.67
C THR A 129 19.47 0.36 7.06
N ARG A 130 19.20 -0.83 7.60
CA ARG A 130 17.96 -1.57 7.31
C ARG A 130 16.83 -1.00 8.14
N LEU A 131 15.87 -0.37 7.47
CA LEU A 131 14.63 0.09 8.08
C LEU A 131 13.57 -1.01 8.09
N THR A 132 12.84 -1.11 9.20
CA THR A 132 11.66 -1.97 9.34
C THR A 132 10.54 -1.16 9.96
N ILE A 133 9.36 -1.20 9.36
CA ILE A 133 8.14 -0.56 9.90
C ILE A 133 7.23 -1.67 10.40
N ARG A 134 6.76 -1.56 11.64
CA ARG A 134 5.82 -2.47 12.27
C ARG A 134 4.59 -1.70 12.71
N GLU A 135 3.43 -2.25 12.38
CA GLU A 135 2.14 -1.79 12.88
C GLU A 135 1.70 -2.81 13.93
N LEU A 136 1.65 -2.40 15.20
CA LEU A 136 1.54 -3.29 16.36
C LEU A 136 0.10 -3.63 16.73
N THR A 137 -0.89 -2.93 16.16
CA THR A 137 -2.32 -3.05 16.51
C THR A 137 -3.13 -3.83 15.48
N GLU A 138 -2.51 -4.33 14.43
CA GLU A 138 -3.12 -5.08 13.31
C GLU A 138 -4.26 -4.34 12.57
N THR A 139 -4.41 -3.04 12.82
CA THR A 139 -5.45 -2.18 12.25
C THR A 139 -5.14 -1.79 10.79
N GLY A 140 -3.88 -1.96 10.35
CA GLY A 140 -3.44 -1.61 9.01
C GLY A 140 -3.35 -0.10 8.80
N THR A 141 -2.16 0.39 8.49
CA THR A 141 -1.93 1.81 8.16
C THR A 141 -1.32 1.92 6.78
N ALA A 142 -1.91 2.73 5.91
CA ALA A 142 -1.28 3.09 4.64
C ALA A 142 -0.09 4.02 4.93
N TYR A 143 1.06 3.72 4.35
CA TYR A 143 2.26 4.55 4.49
C TYR A 143 2.95 4.73 3.15
N GLN A 144 3.77 5.77 3.05
CA GLN A 144 4.68 6.01 1.95
C GLN A 144 6.04 6.34 2.53
N PHE A 145 7.09 5.85 1.88
CA PHE A 145 8.47 6.12 2.24
C PHE A 145 9.16 6.80 1.05
N LEU A 146 9.88 7.89 1.32
CA LEU A 146 10.58 8.68 0.31
C LEU A 146 12.03 8.85 0.74
N VAL A 147 12.96 8.48 -0.14
CA VAL A 147 14.39 8.75 0.01
C VAL A 147 14.84 9.70 -1.08
N ARG A 148 15.56 10.74 -0.69
CA ARG A 148 16.23 11.65 -1.63
C ARG A 148 17.72 11.63 -1.31
N TYR A 149 18.54 11.38 -2.32
CA TYR A 149 20.00 11.43 -2.21
C TYR A 149 20.57 12.13 -3.45
N HIS A 150 21.74 12.75 -3.30
CA HIS A 150 22.47 13.34 -4.41
C HIS A 150 23.64 12.43 -4.76
N LEU A 151 23.81 12.15 -6.06
CA LEU A 151 25.02 11.53 -6.59
C LEU A 151 25.83 12.63 -7.26
N GLU A 152 27.12 12.73 -6.93
CA GLU A 152 27.99 13.56 -7.74
C GLU A 152 28.07 12.98 -9.16
N PRO A 153 28.04 13.83 -10.20
CA PRO A 153 28.20 13.34 -11.56
C PRO A 153 29.56 12.65 -11.69
N GLU A 154 29.57 11.41 -12.19
CA GLU A 154 30.81 10.70 -12.50
C GLU A 154 31.68 11.59 -13.39
N ALA A 155 32.88 11.92 -12.91
CA ALA A 155 33.89 12.56 -13.73
C ALA A 155 34.17 11.63 -14.90
N THR A 156 33.56 11.93 -16.05
CA THR A 156 33.87 11.26 -17.30
C THR A 156 35.34 11.52 -17.56
N ALA A 157 36.18 10.51 -17.30
CA ALA A 157 37.58 10.55 -17.64
C ALA A 157 37.67 10.60 -19.16
N LEU A 158 37.84 11.81 -19.70
CA LEU A 158 38.25 12.02 -21.07
C LEU A 158 39.71 11.54 -21.18
N THR A 159 39.89 10.31 -21.67
CA THR A 159 41.15 9.85 -22.27
C THR A 159 41.14 10.06 -23.77
#